data_AF-A0A4P7SQX7-F1
#
_entry.id   AF-A0A4P7SQX7-F1
#
_cell.length_a   1.000
_cell.length_b   1.000
_cell.length_c   1.000
_cell.angle_alpha   90.00
_cell.angle_beta   90.00
_cell.angle_gamma   90.00
#
_symmetry.space_group_name_H-M   'P 1'
#
loop_
_entity.id
_entity.type
_entity.pdbx_description
1 polymer ?
#
loop_
_entity_poly.entity_id
_entity_poly.type
_entity_poly.pdbx_seq_one_letter_code
_entity_poly.pdbx_strand_id
1 'polypeptide(L)'
;MSYIAVSRRTARRLESEKATRRLVVILCVAAAAAWLTSVLMAASMHVVGLPHTYALIAHILAMVVSFGAILLVDWHGFLWLIGRRELAETIRLDGAATPLIWGGLAGMLASGIFLNPHLTSAMTDVKLAAVLVLTLNGIMLIPLMRRLAHLPPTASFLDLTPGQRFHMLSCLTISQVCWWTAIVIGFINAEF
;
A
#
# COMPACT_ATOMS: atom_id res chain seq x y z
N MET A 1 -19.99 2.44 -43.38
CA MET A 1 -18.58 2.22 -42.96
C MET A 1 -18.39 2.59 -41.47
N SER A 2 -18.87 1.78 -40.50
CA SER A 2 -18.73 2.10 -39.05
C SER A 2 -18.33 0.91 -38.15
N TYR A 3 -18.35 -0.32 -38.65
CA TYR A 3 -18.07 -1.52 -37.84
C TYR A 3 -16.59 -1.73 -37.45
N ILE A 4 -15.63 -1.15 -38.20
CA ILE A 4 -14.19 -1.41 -38.01
C ILE A 4 -13.58 -0.57 -36.87
N ALA A 5 -14.17 0.57 -36.53
CA ALA A 5 -13.62 1.47 -35.51
C ALA A 5 -13.92 1.01 -34.06
N VAL A 6 -15.08 0.37 -33.84
CA VAL A 6 -15.47 -0.17 -32.52
C VAL A 6 -14.58 -1.35 -32.14
N SER A 7 -14.24 -2.23 -33.08
CA SER A 7 -13.38 -3.40 -32.83
C SER A 7 -11.99 -3.00 -32.32
N ARG A 8 -11.38 -1.96 -32.90
CA ARG A 8 -10.06 -1.46 -32.46
C ARG A 8 -10.09 -0.83 -31.07
N ARG A 9 -11.17 -0.12 -30.71
CA ARG A 9 -11.31 0.45 -29.35
C ARG A 9 -11.46 -0.64 -28.30
N THR A 10 -12.28 -1.66 -28.59
CA THR A 10 -12.47 -2.80 -27.68
C THR A 10 -11.18 -3.62 -27.54
N ALA A 11 -10.47 -3.88 -28.64
CA ALA A 11 -9.18 -4.57 -28.61
C ALA A 11 -8.13 -3.80 -27.78
N ARG A 12 -7.98 -2.49 -28.00
CA ARG A 12 -7.06 -1.63 -27.22
C ARG A 12 -7.40 -1.61 -25.73
N ARG A 13 -8.68 -1.60 -25.37
CA ARG A 13 -9.12 -1.65 -23.97
C ARG A 13 -8.74 -2.97 -23.32
N LEU A 14 -8.95 -4.09 -24.01
CA LEU A 14 -8.58 -5.43 -23.54
C LEU A 14 -7.06 -5.58 -23.39
N GLU A 15 -6.27 -5.05 -24.32
CA GLU A 15 -4.80 -5.04 -24.22
C GLU A 15 -4.31 -4.22 -23.03
N SER A 16 -4.89 -3.03 -22.81
CA SER A 16 -4.58 -2.18 -21.66
C SER A 16 -4.91 -2.84 -20.32
N GLU A 17 -6.06 -3.53 -20.24
CA GLU A 17 -6.45 -4.29 -19.04
C GLU A 17 -5.52 -5.48 -18.79
N LYS A 18 -5.13 -6.23 -19.84
CA LYS A 18 -4.15 -7.32 -19.72
C LYS A 18 -2.78 -6.81 -19.30
N ALA A 19 -2.31 -5.70 -19.87
CA ALA A 19 -1.05 -5.08 -19.48
C ALA A 19 -1.06 -4.62 -18.02
N THR A 20 -2.16 -4.01 -17.57
CA THR A 20 -2.33 -3.60 -16.17
C THR A 20 -2.32 -4.79 -15.23
N ARG A 21 -3.03 -5.89 -15.56
CA ARG A 21 -3.00 -7.12 -14.76
C ARG A 21 -1.60 -7.73 -14.67
N ARG A 22 -0.88 -7.79 -15.80
CA ARG A 22 0.51 -8.27 -15.83
C ARG A 22 1.42 -7.44 -14.94
N LEU A 23 1.31 -6.11 -15.03
CA LEU A 23 2.08 -5.20 -14.19
C LEU A 23 1.79 -5.43 -12.70
N VAL A 24 0.52 -5.55 -12.33
CA VAL A 24 0.12 -5.81 -10.94
C VAL A 24 0.71 -7.13 -10.42
N VAL A 25 0.65 -8.20 -11.23
CA VAL A 25 1.25 -9.50 -10.86
C VAL A 25 2.76 -9.37 -10.67
N ILE A 26 3.46 -8.70 -11.59
CA ILE A 26 4.91 -8.49 -11.50
C ILE A 26 5.25 -7.72 -10.22
N LEU A 27 4.53 -6.63 -9.93
CA LEU A 27 4.75 -5.82 -8.74
C LEU A 27 4.49 -6.61 -7.46
N CYS A 28 3.44 -7.43 -7.41
CA CYS A 28 3.17 -8.29 -6.26
C CYS A 28 4.25 -9.33 -6.03
N VAL A 29 4.71 -10.00 -7.08
CA VAL A 29 5.81 -10.96 -6.98
C VAL A 29 7.09 -10.26 -6.51
N ALA A 30 7.42 -9.11 -7.09
CA ALA A 30 8.59 -8.33 -6.70
C ALA A 30 8.51 -7.85 -5.24
N ALA A 31 7.34 -7.37 -4.80
CA ALA A 31 7.12 -6.91 -3.44
C ALA A 31 7.18 -8.07 -2.42
N ALA A 32 6.59 -9.22 -2.74
CA ALA A 32 6.68 -10.42 -1.91
C ALA A 32 8.13 -10.92 -1.82
N ALA A 33 8.88 -10.89 -2.92
CA ALA A 33 10.29 -11.25 -2.94
C ALA A 33 11.15 -10.27 -2.12
N ALA A 34 10.91 -8.96 -2.23
CA ALA A 34 11.60 -7.94 -1.43
C ALA A 34 11.31 -8.09 0.06
N TRP A 35 10.03 -8.31 0.43
CA TRP A 35 9.61 -8.61 1.80
C TRP A 35 10.31 -9.87 2.33
N LEU A 36 10.29 -10.96 1.56
CA LEU A 36 10.91 -12.23 1.96
C LEU A 36 12.43 -12.06 2.15
N THR A 37 13.07 -11.34 1.23
CA THR A 37 14.50 -11.04 1.31
C THR A 37 14.83 -10.24 2.57
N SER A 38 14.04 -9.21 2.89
CA SER A 38 14.18 -8.43 4.14
C SER A 38 14.06 -9.33 5.37
N VAL A 39 13.05 -10.20 5.43
CA VAL A 39 12.86 -11.15 6.55
C VAL A 39 14.03 -12.13 6.68
N LEU A 40 14.49 -12.71 5.58
CA LEU A 40 15.63 -13.65 5.58
C LEU A 40 16.93 -12.97 6.00
N MET A 41 17.18 -11.75 5.52
CA MET A 41 18.33 -10.95 5.95
C MET A 41 18.24 -10.64 7.45
N ALA A 42 17.07 -10.22 7.94
CA ALA A 42 16.85 -9.98 9.36
C ALA A 42 17.06 -11.23 10.23
N ALA A 43 16.75 -12.42 9.71
CA ALA A 43 17.01 -13.70 10.39
C ALA A 43 18.52 -14.02 10.49
N SER A 44 19.30 -13.57 9.51
CA SER A 44 20.74 -13.86 9.42
C SER A 44 21.65 -12.84 10.13
N MET A 45 21.12 -11.64 10.40
CA MET A 45 21.88 -10.53 10.97
C MET A 45 21.54 -10.36 12.44
N HIS A 46 22.55 -10.41 13.30
CA HIS A 46 22.42 -10.03 14.71
C HIS A 46 23.21 -8.75 14.96
N VAL A 47 22.50 -7.63 15.13
CA VAL A 47 23.08 -6.28 15.14
C VAL A 47 22.79 -5.64 16.49
N VAL A 48 23.84 -5.24 17.21
CA VAL A 48 23.73 -4.67 18.57
C VAL A 48 24.37 -3.29 18.66
N GLY A 49 24.04 -2.52 19.69
CA GLY A 49 24.63 -1.21 19.96
C GLY A 49 24.13 -0.09 19.03
N LEU A 50 24.99 0.87 18.71
CA LEU A 50 24.61 2.07 17.94
C LEU A 50 23.97 1.78 16.57
N PRO A 51 24.46 0.82 15.76
CA PRO A 51 23.82 0.50 14.47
C PRO A 51 22.37 0.05 14.62
N HIS A 52 22.05 -0.74 15.66
CA HIS A 52 20.69 -1.15 15.98
C HIS A 52 19.82 0.07 16.32
N THR A 53 20.33 0.99 17.16
CA THR A 53 19.60 2.21 17.54
C THR A 53 19.32 3.10 16.33
N TYR A 54 20.30 3.32 15.45
CA TYR A 54 20.09 4.10 14.23
C TYR A 54 19.09 3.44 13.29
N ALA A 55 19.15 2.11 13.16
CA ALA A 55 18.15 1.37 12.39
C ALA A 55 16.75 1.51 12.98
N LEU A 56 16.59 1.43 14.30
CA LEU A 56 15.30 1.61 14.97
C LEU A 56 14.74 3.02 14.73
N ILE A 57 15.56 4.06 14.88
CA ILE A 57 15.16 5.44 14.58
C ILE A 57 14.73 5.57 13.12
N ALA A 58 15.54 5.07 12.19
CA ALA A 58 15.23 5.10 10.77
C ALA A 58 13.93 4.35 10.45
N HIS A 59 13.70 3.21 11.10
CA HIS A 59 12.49 2.40 10.94
C HIS A 59 11.24 3.16 11.40
N ILE A 60 11.30 3.77 12.58
CA ILE A 60 10.18 4.57 13.13
C ILE A 60 9.90 5.78 12.25
N LEU A 61 10.94 6.50 11.80
CA LEU A 61 10.75 7.64 10.88
C LEU A 61 10.13 7.21 9.56
N ALA A 62 10.59 6.10 8.97
CA ALA A 62 10.04 5.55 7.74
C ALA A 62 8.58 5.12 7.90
N MET A 63 8.25 4.53 9.06
CA MET A 63 6.87 4.19 9.44
C MET A 63 6.00 5.44 9.56
N VAL A 64 6.45 6.49 10.26
CA VAL A 64 5.73 7.76 10.38
C VAL A 64 5.49 8.41 9.02
N VAL A 65 6.50 8.42 8.14
CA VAL A 65 6.36 8.96 6.77
C VAL A 65 5.32 8.17 5.98
N SER A 66 5.43 6.84 5.94
CA SER A 66 4.52 6.01 5.16
C SER A 66 3.10 6.04 5.72
N PHE A 67 2.95 5.78 7.02
CA PHE A 67 1.64 5.72 7.67
C PHE A 67 0.98 7.10 7.74
N GLY A 68 1.74 8.16 8.01
CA GLY A 68 1.24 9.53 8.00
C GLY A 68 0.71 9.94 6.63
N ALA A 69 1.41 9.56 5.55
CA ALA A 69 0.93 9.78 4.19
C ALA A 69 -0.38 9.02 3.90
N ILE A 70 -0.50 7.77 4.37
CA ILE A 70 -1.73 6.98 4.25
C ILE A 70 -2.89 7.63 5.02
N LEU A 71 -2.68 8.05 6.26
CA LEU A 71 -3.71 8.74 7.04
C LEU A 71 -4.20 10.02 6.35
N LEU A 72 -3.30 10.77 5.71
CA LEU A 72 -3.66 11.97 4.96
C LEU A 72 -4.51 11.64 3.73
N VAL A 73 -4.15 10.60 2.97
CA VAL A 73 -4.93 10.12 1.82
C VAL A 73 -6.29 9.60 2.27
N ASP A 74 -6.33 8.78 3.33
CA ASP A 74 -7.57 8.21 3.88
C ASP A 74 -8.51 9.31 4.40
N TRP A 75 -7.96 10.36 5.02
CA TRP A 75 -8.74 11.52 5.45
C TRP A 75 -9.38 12.25 4.27
N HIS A 76 -8.62 12.50 3.20
CA HIS A 76 -9.18 13.11 1.99
C HIS A 76 -10.18 12.20 1.28
N GLY A 77 -9.91 10.89 1.22
CA GLY A 77 -10.84 9.88 0.71
C GLY A 77 -12.15 9.86 1.51
N PHE A 78 -12.07 9.99 2.83
CA PHE A 78 -13.23 10.11 3.70
C PHE A 78 -14.02 11.40 3.43
N LEU A 79 -13.34 12.55 3.29
CA LEU A 79 -14.00 13.81 2.94
C LEU A 79 -14.71 13.74 1.57
N TRP A 80 -14.11 13.06 0.59
CA TRP A 80 -14.75 12.79 -0.69
C TRP A 80 -15.95 11.86 -0.56
N LEU A 81 -15.87 10.83 0.28
CA LEU A 81 -16.97 9.89 0.56
C LEU A 81 -18.22 10.61 1.10
N ILE A 82 -18.03 11.62 1.97
CA ILE A 82 -19.12 12.44 2.51
C ILE A 82 -19.46 13.68 1.65
N GLY A 83 -18.89 13.80 0.45
CA GLY A 83 -19.19 14.88 -0.51
C GLY A 83 -18.61 16.25 -0.13
N ARG A 84 -17.63 16.30 0.77
CA ARG A 84 -16.96 17.56 1.19
C ARG A 84 -15.72 17.92 0.37
N ARG A 85 -15.28 17.02 -0.52
CA ARG A 85 -14.11 17.19 -1.40
C ARG A 85 -14.40 16.59 -2.76
N GLU A 86 -13.74 17.11 -3.80
CA GLU A 86 -13.85 16.57 -5.15
C GLU A 86 -12.86 15.43 -5.39
N LEU A 87 -13.18 14.52 -6.31
CA LEU A 87 -12.32 13.39 -6.66
C LEU A 87 -10.94 13.87 -7.16
N ALA A 88 -10.89 14.96 -7.93
CA ALA A 88 -9.64 15.50 -8.45
C ALA A 88 -8.66 15.94 -7.33
N GLU A 89 -9.17 16.49 -6.23
CA GLU A 89 -8.34 16.88 -5.10
C GLU A 89 -7.76 15.64 -4.39
N THR A 90 -8.57 14.60 -4.22
CA THR A 90 -8.14 13.32 -3.63
C THR A 90 -7.10 12.63 -4.49
N ILE A 91 -7.29 12.57 -5.81
CA ILE A 91 -6.32 11.94 -6.74
C ILE A 91 -5.01 12.72 -6.80
N ARG A 92 -5.06 14.06 -6.79
CA ARG A 92 -3.84 14.88 -6.78
C ARG A 92 -3.01 14.63 -5.53
N LEU A 93 -3.68 14.53 -4.37
CA LEU A 93 -3.02 14.22 -3.11
C LEU A 93 -2.46 12.79 -3.11
N ASP A 94 -3.24 11.80 -3.55
CA ASP A 94 -2.80 10.41 -3.69
C ASP A 94 -1.52 10.31 -4.54
N GLY A 95 -1.46 11.03 -5.67
CA GLY A 95 -0.27 11.10 -6.52
C GLY A 95 0.95 11.68 -5.82
N ALA A 96 0.77 12.69 -4.95
CA ALA A 96 1.86 13.29 -4.17
C ALA A 96 2.27 12.43 -2.96
N ALA A 97 1.32 11.68 -2.37
CA ALA A 97 1.55 10.82 -1.22
C ALA A 97 2.20 9.47 -1.61
N THR A 98 1.91 8.95 -2.81
CA THR A 98 2.38 7.65 -3.29
C THR A 98 3.91 7.45 -3.11
N PRO A 99 4.79 8.40 -3.49
CA PRO A 99 6.23 8.25 -3.26
C PRO A 99 6.62 8.18 -1.78
N LEU A 100 5.91 8.90 -0.91
CA LEU A 100 6.16 8.88 0.54
C LEU A 100 5.73 7.54 1.15
N ILE A 101 4.60 7.00 0.71
CA ILE A 101 4.08 5.70 1.14
C ILE A 101 5.07 4.59 0.77
N TRP A 102 5.42 4.49 -0.51
CA TRP A 102 6.32 3.44 -0.99
C TRP A 102 7.76 3.64 -0.50
N GLY A 103 8.23 4.90 -0.42
CA GLY A 103 9.55 5.23 0.10
C GLY A 103 9.68 4.88 1.59
N GLY A 104 8.67 5.21 2.40
CA GLY A 104 8.65 4.83 3.81
C GLY A 104 8.53 3.32 4.00
N LEU A 105 7.73 2.63 3.19
CA LEU A 105 7.67 1.16 3.21
C LEU A 105 9.02 0.51 2.86
N ALA A 106 9.70 0.99 1.82
CA ALA A 106 11.04 0.54 1.47
C ALA A 106 12.05 0.82 2.59
N GLY A 107 11.98 2.00 3.21
CA GLY A 107 12.78 2.36 4.37
C GLY A 107 12.55 1.43 5.56
N MET A 108 11.30 1.06 5.84
CA MET A 108 10.97 0.09 6.88
C MET A 108 11.54 -1.30 6.59
N LEU A 109 11.44 -1.79 5.35
CA LEU A 109 12.02 -3.09 4.97
C LEU A 109 13.55 -3.08 5.09
N ALA A 110 14.21 -2.01 4.64
CA ALA A 110 15.66 -1.89 4.71
C ALA A 110 16.17 -1.77 6.15
N SER A 111 15.55 -0.92 6.96
CA SER A 111 15.93 -0.74 8.38
C SER A 111 15.54 -1.95 9.23
N GLY A 112 14.44 -2.63 8.91
CA GLY A 112 13.94 -3.81 9.63
C GLY A 112 14.91 -4.98 9.64
N ILE A 113 15.84 -5.04 8.68
CA ILE A 113 16.92 -6.03 8.61
C ILE A 113 17.80 -6.00 9.87
N PHE A 114 17.96 -4.83 10.49
CA PHE A 114 18.89 -4.64 11.61
C PHE A 114 18.20 -4.66 12.98
N LEU A 115 16.92 -5.03 13.06
CA LEU A 115 16.11 -4.95 14.30
C LEU A 115 15.97 -6.29 15.05
N ASN A 116 16.75 -7.30 14.69
CA ASN A 116 16.80 -8.61 15.36
C ASN A 116 15.40 -9.21 15.70
N PRO A 117 14.54 -9.48 14.70
CA PRO A 117 13.19 -9.96 14.97
C PRO A 117 13.19 -11.33 15.65
N HIS A 118 12.35 -11.50 16.68
CA HIS A 118 12.08 -12.80 17.29
C HIS A 118 11.15 -13.63 16.41
N LEU A 119 11.71 -14.33 15.42
CA LEU A 119 10.95 -15.12 14.42
C LEU A 119 10.33 -16.42 14.98
N THR A 120 10.62 -16.77 16.23
CA THR A 120 9.93 -17.88 16.92
C THR A 120 8.63 -17.45 17.59
N SER A 121 8.33 -16.14 17.60
CA SER A 121 7.12 -15.60 18.20
C SER A 121 5.99 -15.50 17.18
N ALA A 122 4.84 -16.10 17.50
CA ALA A 122 3.63 -16.01 16.69
C ALA A 122 3.18 -14.54 16.47
N MET A 123 3.50 -13.62 17.39
CA MET A 123 3.20 -12.20 17.21
C MET A 123 4.05 -11.59 16.08
N THR A 124 5.34 -11.93 16.01
CA THR A 124 6.22 -11.48 14.94
C THR A 124 5.71 -11.98 13.58
N ASP A 125 5.26 -13.23 13.50
CA ASP A 125 4.69 -13.79 12.26
C ASP A 125 3.44 -13.03 11.82
N VAL A 126 2.52 -12.75 12.75
CA VAL A 126 1.31 -11.96 12.47
C VAL A 126 1.67 -10.55 11.99
N LYS A 127 2.65 -9.89 12.62
CA LYS A 127 3.13 -8.57 12.19
C LYS A 127 3.70 -8.64 10.76
N LEU A 128 4.56 -9.61 10.48
CA LEU A 128 5.18 -9.75 9.17
C LEU A 128 4.16 -10.08 8.07
N ALA A 129 3.17 -10.94 8.38
CA ALA A 129 2.04 -11.23 7.50
C ALA A 129 1.19 -9.98 7.24
N ALA A 130 0.91 -9.17 8.27
CA ALA A 130 0.19 -7.90 8.12
C ALA A 130 0.94 -6.94 7.18
N VAL A 131 2.27 -6.83 7.31
CA VAL A 131 3.09 -6.00 6.40
C VAL A 131 3.03 -6.52 4.95
N LEU A 132 3.06 -7.84 4.75
CA LEU A 132 2.93 -8.43 3.41
C LEU A 132 1.54 -8.15 2.80
N VAL A 133 0.47 -8.44 3.55
CA VAL A 133 -0.91 -8.21 3.11
C VAL A 133 -1.13 -6.73 2.79
N LEU A 134 -0.64 -5.83 3.65
CA LEU A 134 -0.68 -4.39 3.42
C LEU A 134 -0.03 -4.00 2.09
N THR A 135 1.19 -4.51 1.86
CA THR A 135 1.96 -4.20 0.64
C THR A 135 1.23 -4.68 -0.61
N LEU A 136 0.72 -5.91 -0.59
CA LEU A 136 -0.04 -6.48 -1.71
C LEU A 136 -1.35 -5.73 -1.94
N ASN A 137 -2.06 -5.35 -0.86
CA ASN A 137 -3.28 -4.57 -0.92
C ASN A 137 -3.06 -3.21 -1.61
N GLY A 138 -1.97 -2.51 -1.29
CA GLY A 138 -1.59 -1.26 -1.96
C GLY A 138 -1.37 -1.43 -3.48
N ILE A 139 -0.75 -2.53 -3.90
CA ILE A 139 -0.54 -2.83 -5.34
C ILE A 139 -1.86 -3.19 -6.03
N MET A 140 -2.72 -3.97 -5.37
CA MET A 140 -4.04 -4.34 -5.89
C MET A 140 -4.97 -3.14 -6.06
N LEU A 141 -4.71 -2.03 -5.36
CA LEU A 141 -5.48 -0.79 -5.49
C LEU A 141 -5.14 0.00 -6.77
N ILE A 142 -3.96 -0.21 -7.38
CA ILE A 142 -3.49 0.55 -8.56
C ILE A 142 -4.51 0.56 -9.73
N PRO A 143 -5.09 -0.58 -10.16
CA PRO A 143 -6.06 -0.58 -11.26
C PRO A 143 -7.32 0.20 -10.93
N LEU A 144 -7.74 0.21 -9.66
CA LEU A 144 -8.91 0.97 -9.21
C LEU A 144 -8.60 2.47 -9.27
N MET A 145 -7.45 2.92 -8.77
CA MET A 145 -7.04 4.33 -8.83
C MET A 145 -6.91 4.82 -10.27
N ARG A 146 -6.36 4.01 -11.18
CA ARG A 146 -6.31 4.34 -12.62
C ARG A 146 -7.72 4.51 -13.21
N ARG A 147 -8.69 3.68 -12.80
CA ARG A 147 -10.09 3.84 -13.25
C ARG A 147 -10.72 5.10 -12.69
N LEU A 148 -10.46 5.45 -11.44
CA LEU A 148 -10.94 6.69 -10.82
C LEU A 148 -10.38 7.93 -11.52
N ALA A 149 -9.10 7.92 -11.92
CA ALA A 149 -8.47 9.02 -12.65
C ALA A 149 -9.07 9.30 -14.04
N HIS A 150 -9.89 8.39 -14.57
CA HIS A 150 -10.63 8.59 -15.81
C HIS A 150 -12.07 9.09 -15.61
N LEU A 151 -12.53 9.21 -14.37
CA LEU A 151 -13.84 9.79 -14.06
C LEU A 151 -13.79 11.32 -14.13
N PRO A 152 -14.96 11.98 -14.29
CA PRO A 152 -15.03 13.43 -14.17
C PRO A 152 -14.43 13.93 -12.85
N PRO A 153 -13.73 15.08 -12.84
CA PRO A 153 -13.14 15.68 -11.63
C PRO A 153 -14.11 15.83 -10.46
N THR A 154 -15.37 16.11 -10.79
CA THR A 154 -16.49 16.34 -9.86
C THR A 154 -17.24 15.07 -9.49
N ALA A 155 -16.80 13.89 -9.94
CA ALA A 155 -17.47 12.63 -9.65
C ALA A 155 -17.52 12.39 -8.15
N SER A 156 -18.72 12.11 -7.67
CA SER A 156 -19.00 11.76 -6.29
C SER A 156 -18.74 10.27 -6.05
N PHE A 157 -18.66 9.88 -4.79
CA PHE A 157 -18.60 8.47 -4.41
C PHE A 157 -19.82 7.66 -4.91
N LEU A 158 -20.97 8.33 -5.06
CA LEU A 158 -22.21 7.73 -5.57
C LEU A 158 -22.20 7.51 -7.10
N ASP A 159 -21.25 8.07 -7.83
CA ASP A 159 -21.10 7.81 -9.26
C ASP A 159 -20.33 6.50 -9.54
N LEU A 160 -19.74 5.91 -8.51
CA LEU A 160 -19.07 4.62 -8.61
C LEU A 160 -20.05 3.46 -8.69
N THR A 161 -19.68 2.41 -9.41
CA THR A 161 -20.38 1.13 -9.37
C THR A 161 -20.28 0.50 -7.96
N PRO A 162 -21.27 -0.29 -7.51
CA PRO A 162 -21.23 -0.95 -6.20
C PRO A 162 -19.95 -1.77 -5.98
N GLY A 163 -19.47 -2.46 -7.03
CA GLY A 163 -18.22 -3.23 -6.97
C GLY A 163 -16.97 -2.36 -6.75
N GLN A 164 -16.90 -1.17 -7.34
CA GLN A 164 -15.80 -0.23 -7.09
C GLN A 164 -15.82 0.32 -5.66
N ARG A 165 -17.02 0.65 -5.16
CA ARG A 165 -17.19 1.11 -3.77
C ARG A 165 -16.75 0.04 -2.78
N PHE A 166 -17.24 -1.19 -2.97
CA PHE A 166 -16.87 -2.32 -2.13
C PHE A 166 -15.36 -2.59 -2.15
N HIS A 167 -14.74 -2.61 -3.34
CA HIS A 167 -13.30 -2.81 -3.47
C HIS A 167 -12.52 -1.71 -2.73
N MET A 168 -12.90 -0.44 -2.91
CA MET A 168 -12.22 0.68 -2.27
C MET A 168 -12.33 0.63 -0.74
N LEU A 169 -13.54 0.41 -0.21
CA LEU A 169 -13.77 0.28 1.23
C LEU A 169 -13.04 -0.94 1.81
N SER A 170 -13.03 -2.07 1.09
CA SER A 170 -12.29 -3.26 1.52
C SER A 170 -10.79 -2.99 1.59
N CYS A 171 -10.21 -2.34 0.57
CA CYS A 171 -8.79 -1.99 0.58
C CYS A 171 -8.44 -1.02 1.72
N LEU A 172 -9.30 -0.03 1.99
CA LEU A 172 -9.14 0.89 3.12
C LEU A 172 -9.13 0.12 4.45
N THR A 173 -10.14 -0.73 4.68
CA THR A 173 -10.25 -1.52 5.91
C THR A 173 -9.06 -2.45 6.10
N ILE A 174 -8.65 -3.18 5.05
CA ILE A 174 -7.49 -4.07 5.09
C ILE A 174 -6.23 -3.28 5.43
N SER A 175 -6.03 -2.11 4.80
CA SER A 175 -4.89 -1.24 5.06
C SER A 175 -4.83 -0.83 6.54
N GLN A 176 -5.93 -0.29 7.07
CA GLN A 176 -6.01 0.17 8.45
C GLN A 176 -5.77 -0.98 9.45
N VAL A 177 -6.43 -2.13 9.26
CA VAL A 177 -6.23 -3.30 10.13
C VAL A 177 -4.77 -3.77 10.11
N CYS A 178 -4.13 -3.83 8.94
CA CYS A 178 -2.74 -4.27 8.84
C CYS A 178 -1.77 -3.28 9.50
N TRP A 179 -1.96 -1.97 9.28
CA TRP A 179 -1.15 -0.93 9.94
C TRP A 179 -1.26 -1.00 11.45
N TRP A 180 -2.49 -1.00 11.98
CA TRP A 180 -2.69 -1.04 13.43
C TRP A 180 -2.16 -2.34 14.04
N THR A 181 -2.34 -3.47 13.37
CA THR A 181 -1.75 -4.76 13.80
C THR A 181 -0.23 -4.67 13.89
N ALA A 182 0.43 -4.17 12.84
CA ALA A 182 1.89 -4.07 12.80
C ALA A 182 2.45 -3.06 13.84
N ILE A 183 1.74 -1.94 14.05
CA ILE A 183 2.10 -0.91 15.02
C ILE A 183 1.95 -1.46 16.45
N VAL A 184 0.79 -2.01 16.79
CA VAL A 184 0.52 -2.53 18.15
C VAL A 184 1.50 -3.64 18.51
N ILE A 185 1.70 -4.62 17.63
CA ILE A 185 2.68 -5.69 17.87
C ILE A 185 4.10 -5.12 17.94
N GLY A 186 4.42 -4.12 17.11
CA GLY A 186 5.71 -3.44 17.15
C GLY A 186 5.99 -2.77 18.49
N PHE A 187 5.00 -2.10 19.08
CA PHE A 187 5.12 -1.51 20.42
C PHE A 187 5.24 -2.58 21.51
N ILE A 188 4.39 -3.61 21.48
CA ILE A 188 4.44 -4.70 22.46
C ILE A 188 5.82 -5.37 22.46
N ASN A 189 6.36 -5.71 21.28
CA ASN A 189 7.68 -6.34 21.16
C ASN A 189 8.85 -5.39 21.49
N ALA A 190 8.62 -4.09 21.64
CA ALA A 190 9.65 -3.13 22.02
C ALA A 190 9.69 -2.87 23.54
N GLU A 191 8.58 -3.11 24.23
CA GLU A 191 8.47 -2.94 25.70
C GLU A 191 8.82 -4.21 26.48
N PHE A 192 8.73 -5.40 25.86
CA PHE A 192 8.98 -6.72 26.47
C PHE A 192 10.10 -7.48 25.76
#